data_AF-A0A1Q9P9Q1-F1
#
_entry.id   AF-A0A1Q9P9Q1-F1
#
_cell.length_a   1.000
_cell.length_b   1.000
_cell.length_c   1.000
_cell.angle_alpha   90.00
_cell.angle_beta   90.00
_cell.angle_gamma   90.00
#
_symmetry.space_group_name_H-M   'P 1'
#
loop_
_entity.id
_entity.type
_entity.pdbx_description
1 polymer ?
#
loop_
_entity_poly.entity_id
_entity_poly.type
_entity_poly.pdbx_seq_one_letter_code
_entity_poly.pdbx_strand_id
1 'polypeptide(L)'
;MDDMERNQLIAVVVIVVVVGAAGAYLLLQPPAVQLAEDQTIIFETIALPEYLDPHKDYESAGSHVSLNVYETLFTYPWDTAETTPSVPLLAESVVISSDGLTYTFTLRQGVTFHDGTPFNATCVQMNFWRMLGRGWDDGFGPVWMVAEPIKGGQAVEDAVFEYGDLSPQHIGNWTEWQANSDAIVVNSEYEVEIHLEYAFAPFIPAITYAVGAMISPTYFMAHGGMSPVSTDFTLDAEMCGTGPYIFDEWIDNDRLTIVLNENYWREADAKTTHPFAGTITQITWKKDIDINSRMLNLQAGVSDYCDWMATNAYDIYNNVTTRGDGTLQSLNPEVKVWTGMPNYNVMFLGFNMNDYLNYSNTIVENPFQDWELRTAMSYAFDYDALIDNVMNGIATPLAGCIPAGLMGHNDALLPYEQDLTEAVIHWNLAMDAGLNDIWTNNSFQVNIYYNEGNDAREASSLLLKQALEEIIADPASEDPSTALTIDVYGLEWASYLYQVRNRQLPIFFLGWMPDYAHPDNYAAPFVKSTGTYPYRMGLEGSTGEGGVVWDHVKVDGWISDGAQETDIAAAEAIYADILDEIYNHNAFIWGYQGVEFHVEGAWMEGYVFNPMKDEYYYHYYKVVI
;
A
#
# COMPACT_ATOMS: atom_id res chain seq x y z
N MET A 1 28.00 -66.03 -35.27
CA MET A 1 28.51 -65.30 -34.10
C MET A 1 28.66 -66.29 -32.97
N ASP A 2 29.89 -66.50 -32.55
CA ASP A 2 30.24 -67.18 -31.30
C ASP A 2 29.68 -66.36 -30.12
N ASP A 3 29.31 -67.00 -29.01
CA ASP A 3 28.80 -66.33 -27.80
C ASP A 3 29.70 -65.17 -27.33
N MET A 4 31.01 -65.26 -27.56
CA MET A 4 31.98 -64.19 -27.26
C MET A 4 31.75 -62.94 -28.13
N GLU A 5 31.51 -63.10 -29.44
CA GLU A 5 31.23 -61.98 -30.34
C GLU A 5 29.85 -61.35 -30.03
N ARG A 6 28.87 -62.16 -29.59
CA ARG A 6 27.56 -61.66 -29.14
C ARG A 6 27.67 -60.82 -27.87
N ASN A 7 28.45 -61.29 -26.91
CA ASN A 7 28.66 -60.57 -25.65
C ASN A 7 29.47 -59.28 -25.87
N GLN A 8 30.45 -59.28 -26.79
CA GLN A 8 31.17 -58.07 -27.19
C GLN A 8 30.26 -57.06 -27.89
N LEU A 9 29.41 -57.50 -28.81
CA LEU A 9 28.45 -56.62 -29.49
C LEU A 9 27.44 -56.02 -28.51
N ILE A 10 26.91 -56.82 -27.58
CA ILE A 10 26.01 -56.36 -26.51
C ILE A 10 26.72 -55.34 -25.61
N ALA A 11 27.98 -55.60 -25.21
CA ALA A 11 28.75 -54.67 -24.39
C ALA A 11 28.98 -53.32 -25.09
N VAL A 12 29.30 -53.34 -26.39
CA VAL A 12 29.48 -52.12 -27.18
C VAL A 12 28.15 -51.34 -27.30
N VAL A 13 27.05 -52.03 -27.57
CA VAL A 13 25.72 -51.39 -27.66
C VAL A 13 25.32 -50.77 -26.31
N VAL A 14 25.53 -51.48 -25.20
CA VAL A 14 25.25 -50.96 -23.85
C VAL A 14 26.10 -49.74 -23.54
N ILE A 15 27.41 -49.75 -23.86
CA ILE A 15 28.28 -48.60 -23.66
C ILE A 15 27.81 -47.40 -24.49
N VAL A 16 27.46 -47.60 -25.77
CA VAL A 16 26.99 -46.52 -26.64
C VAL A 16 25.66 -45.94 -26.15
N VAL A 17 24.73 -46.78 -25.67
CA VAL A 17 23.45 -46.31 -25.10
C VAL A 17 23.67 -45.57 -23.79
N VAL A 18 24.53 -46.06 -22.89
CA VAL A 18 24.82 -45.40 -21.61
C VAL A 18 25.57 -44.08 -21.81
N VAL A 19 26.56 -44.03 -22.70
CA VAL A 19 27.30 -42.80 -23.03
C VAL A 19 26.41 -41.81 -23.78
N GLY A 20 25.56 -42.29 -24.70
CA GLY A 20 24.56 -41.47 -25.39
C GLY A 20 23.52 -40.89 -24.44
N ALA A 21 23.02 -41.70 -23.50
CA ALA A 21 22.07 -41.25 -22.47
C ALA A 21 22.72 -40.28 -21.47
N ALA A 22 23.98 -40.50 -21.06
CA ALA A 22 24.71 -39.59 -20.20
C ALA A 22 25.04 -38.27 -20.91
N GLY A 23 25.42 -38.32 -22.19
CA GLY A 23 25.65 -37.13 -23.02
C GLY A 23 24.38 -36.33 -23.24
N ALA A 24 23.25 -37.00 -23.53
CA ALA A 24 21.95 -36.35 -23.62
C ALA A 24 21.51 -35.77 -22.26
N TYR A 25 21.71 -36.49 -21.16
CA TYR A 25 21.40 -36.00 -19.81
C TYR A 25 22.19 -34.75 -19.44
N LEU A 26 23.48 -34.67 -19.80
CA LEU A 26 24.34 -33.50 -19.59
C LEU A 26 23.95 -32.31 -20.50
N LEU A 27 23.57 -32.57 -21.76
CA LEU A 27 23.10 -31.53 -22.68
C LEU A 27 21.69 -31.03 -22.36
N LEU A 28 20.92 -31.79 -21.58
CA LEU A 28 19.59 -31.44 -21.08
C LEU A 28 19.63 -30.81 -19.68
N GLN A 29 20.81 -30.71 -19.03
CA GLN A 29 20.92 -29.92 -17.82
C GLN A 29 20.80 -28.44 -18.19
N PRO A 30 19.98 -27.65 -17.47
CA PRO A 30 20.05 -26.20 -17.61
C PRO A 30 21.48 -25.72 -17.29
N PRO A 31 21.95 -24.65 -17.94
CA PRO A 31 23.25 -24.06 -17.61
C PRO A 31 23.30 -23.73 -16.12
N ALA A 32 24.45 -23.98 -15.50
CA ALA A 32 24.65 -23.64 -14.09
C ALA A 32 24.52 -22.11 -13.92
N VAL A 33 23.70 -21.69 -12.95
CA VAL A 33 23.58 -20.28 -12.57
C VAL A 33 24.93 -19.83 -12.00
N GLN A 34 25.49 -18.78 -12.59
CA GLN A 34 26.71 -18.15 -12.11
C GLN A 34 26.35 -16.84 -11.43
N LEU A 35 26.51 -16.79 -10.11
CA LEU A 35 26.27 -15.58 -9.33
C LEU A 35 27.30 -14.49 -9.68
N ALA A 36 26.84 -13.24 -9.68
CA ALA A 36 27.72 -12.07 -9.73
C ALA A 36 28.62 -12.00 -8.48
N GLU A 37 29.82 -11.42 -8.61
CA GLU A 37 30.73 -11.23 -7.47
C GLU A 37 30.16 -10.24 -6.45
N ASP A 38 29.52 -9.18 -6.94
CA ASP A 38 28.78 -8.22 -6.14
C ASP A 38 27.34 -8.70 -5.94
N GLN A 39 26.96 -8.90 -4.68
CA GLN A 39 25.62 -9.27 -4.22
C GLN A 39 25.04 -8.15 -3.34
N THR A 40 25.26 -6.91 -3.74
CA THR A 40 24.55 -5.75 -3.19
C THR A 40 23.50 -5.26 -4.18
N ILE A 41 22.43 -4.67 -3.65
CA ILE A 41 21.32 -4.14 -4.42
C ILE A 41 21.18 -2.64 -4.17
N ILE A 42 20.98 -1.87 -5.24
CA ILE A 42 20.59 -0.46 -5.18
C ILE A 42 19.23 -0.29 -5.87
N PHE A 43 18.21 0.08 -5.08
CA PHE A 43 16.88 0.47 -5.55
C PHE A 43 16.82 2.00 -5.60
N GLU A 44 16.60 2.58 -6.77
CA GLU A 44 16.39 4.02 -6.91
C GLU A 44 14.89 4.37 -6.96
N THR A 45 14.46 5.20 -6.01
CA THR A 45 13.05 5.52 -5.73
C THR A 45 12.82 7.02 -5.65
N ILE A 46 11.57 7.48 -5.74
CA ILE A 46 11.24 8.92 -5.60
C ILE A 46 11.13 9.41 -4.16
N ALA A 47 10.99 8.48 -3.20
CA ALA A 47 10.77 8.78 -1.80
C ALA A 47 11.50 7.79 -0.88
N LEU A 48 11.71 8.20 0.36
CA LEU A 48 12.16 7.37 1.47
C LEU A 48 11.08 7.36 2.55
N PRO A 49 11.13 6.41 3.50
CA PRO A 49 10.12 6.30 4.54
C PRO A 49 9.96 7.59 5.36
N GLU A 50 8.74 7.88 5.83
CA GLU A 50 8.53 8.94 6.83
C GLU A 50 8.91 8.45 8.23
N TYR A 51 8.59 7.18 8.54
CA TYR A 51 8.88 6.52 9.81
C TYR A 51 9.36 5.08 9.57
N LEU A 52 10.13 4.54 10.53
CA LEU A 52 10.59 3.13 10.51
C LEU A 52 9.95 2.25 11.60
N ASP A 53 9.05 2.80 12.40
CA ASP A 53 8.25 2.06 13.37
C ASP A 53 7.01 1.48 12.68
N PRO A 54 6.86 0.15 12.59
CA PRO A 54 5.77 -0.47 11.83
C PRO A 54 4.37 -0.26 12.44
N HIS A 55 4.29 0.23 13.69
CA HIS A 55 3.02 0.63 14.30
C HIS A 55 2.67 2.10 14.03
N LYS A 56 3.58 2.90 13.48
CA LYS A 56 3.41 4.33 13.17
C LYS A 56 3.44 4.59 11.66
N ASP A 57 4.38 3.97 10.97
CA ASP A 57 4.56 4.09 9.54
C ASP A 57 3.30 3.66 8.79
N TYR A 58 2.79 4.53 7.93
CA TYR A 58 1.59 4.27 7.13
C TYR A 58 1.62 4.98 5.79
N GLU A 59 2.62 4.61 5.00
CA GLU A 59 2.82 5.10 3.65
C GLU A 59 3.64 4.10 2.83
N SER A 60 3.68 4.29 1.50
CA SER A 60 4.21 3.29 0.57
C SER A 60 5.73 3.08 0.69
N ALA A 61 6.54 4.12 0.90
CA ALA A 61 7.99 3.99 0.91
C ALA A 61 8.49 3.14 2.11
N GLY A 62 7.89 3.32 3.28
CA GLY A 62 8.15 2.56 4.49
C GLY A 62 7.70 1.11 4.43
N SER A 63 6.55 0.83 3.79
CA SER A 63 6.03 -0.55 3.66
C SER A 63 7.03 -1.48 2.99
N HIS A 64 7.71 -1.02 1.93
CA HIS A 64 8.68 -1.81 1.19
C HIS A 64 9.91 -2.25 2.00
N VAL A 65 10.28 -1.48 3.04
CA VAL A 65 11.41 -1.79 3.91
C VAL A 65 10.95 -2.61 5.13
N SER A 66 9.79 -2.26 5.68
CA SER A 66 9.30 -2.75 6.98
C SER A 66 9.29 -4.27 7.07
N LEU A 67 8.65 -4.97 6.12
CA LEU A 67 8.51 -6.44 6.16
C LEU A 67 9.77 -7.23 5.71
N ASN A 68 10.86 -6.53 5.39
CA ASN A 68 12.18 -7.14 5.21
C ASN A 68 13.01 -7.14 6.52
N VAL A 69 12.64 -6.29 7.49
CA VAL A 69 13.32 -6.15 8.78
C VAL A 69 12.46 -6.73 9.91
N TYR A 70 11.16 -6.47 9.89
CA TYR A 70 10.18 -7.04 10.81
C TYR A 70 9.44 -8.21 10.17
N GLU A 71 8.83 -9.05 11.01
CA GLU A 71 7.95 -10.13 10.58
C GLU A 71 6.68 -10.14 11.44
N THR A 72 5.61 -10.65 10.84
CA THR A 72 4.27 -10.81 11.42
C THR A 72 4.03 -12.26 11.85
N LEU A 73 2.86 -12.56 12.45
CA LEU A 73 2.51 -13.93 12.83
C LEU A 73 2.26 -14.83 11.60
N PHE A 74 1.64 -14.29 10.57
CA PHE A 74 1.33 -14.92 9.29
C PHE A 74 1.75 -14.00 8.14
N THR A 75 1.95 -14.56 6.95
CA THR A 75 2.28 -13.83 5.72
C THR A 75 1.46 -14.34 4.54
N TYR A 76 1.39 -13.51 3.49
CA TYR A 76 0.97 -13.96 2.18
C TYR A 76 2.03 -14.86 1.52
N PRO A 77 1.63 -15.77 0.61
CA PRO A 77 2.55 -16.56 -0.19
C PRO A 77 3.57 -15.70 -0.96
N TRP A 78 4.86 -16.07 -0.93
CA TRP A 78 5.92 -15.28 -1.58
C TRP A 78 5.90 -15.36 -3.12
N ASP A 79 5.55 -16.52 -3.66
CA ASP A 79 5.81 -16.82 -5.08
C ASP A 79 4.53 -17.02 -5.90
N THR A 80 3.43 -16.39 -5.48
CA THR A 80 2.14 -16.43 -6.18
C THR A 80 1.39 -15.12 -6.00
N ALA A 81 0.44 -14.84 -6.90
CA ALA A 81 -0.50 -13.72 -6.75
C ALA A 81 -1.67 -14.05 -5.79
N GLU A 82 -1.51 -15.04 -4.91
CA GLU A 82 -2.56 -15.43 -3.96
C GLU A 82 -2.63 -14.42 -2.82
N THR A 83 -3.84 -13.95 -2.54
CA THR A 83 -4.12 -12.85 -1.61
C THR A 83 -4.68 -13.35 -0.27
N THR A 84 -4.64 -14.66 -0.03
CA THR A 84 -5.00 -15.26 1.25
C THR A 84 -3.75 -15.40 2.14
N PRO A 85 -3.73 -14.86 3.37
CA PRO A 85 -2.57 -14.90 4.29
C PRO A 85 -2.41 -16.29 4.93
N SER A 86 -2.11 -17.29 4.09
CA SER A 86 -2.15 -18.71 4.44
C SER A 86 -0.82 -19.25 4.97
N VAL A 87 0.24 -18.44 4.97
CA VAL A 87 1.59 -18.91 5.29
C VAL A 87 1.92 -18.57 6.75
N PRO A 88 2.16 -19.58 7.62
CA PRO A 88 2.62 -19.33 8.97
C PRO A 88 4.03 -18.72 8.96
N LEU A 89 4.25 -17.67 9.75
CA LEU A 89 5.55 -17.00 9.87
C LEU A 89 6.07 -17.08 11.30
N LEU A 90 5.90 -16.06 12.14
CA LEU A 90 6.28 -16.16 13.55
C LEU A 90 5.36 -17.08 14.37
N ALA A 91 4.13 -17.29 13.91
CA ALA A 91 3.26 -18.36 14.39
C ALA A 91 3.43 -19.62 13.53
N GLU A 92 3.29 -20.80 14.14
CA GLU A 92 3.22 -22.09 13.45
C GLU A 92 1.78 -22.44 13.06
N SER A 93 0.80 -22.02 13.86
CA SER A 93 -0.62 -22.26 13.60
C SER A 93 -1.50 -21.32 14.42
N VAL A 94 -2.77 -21.22 14.03
CA VAL A 94 -3.83 -20.54 14.79
C VAL A 94 -5.07 -21.43 14.87
N VAL A 95 -5.72 -21.45 16.04
CA VAL A 95 -7.05 -22.05 16.24
C VAL A 95 -8.03 -20.93 16.52
N ILE A 96 -9.07 -20.83 15.71
CA ILE A 96 -10.14 -19.84 15.85
C ILE A 96 -11.33 -20.52 16.52
N SER A 97 -11.88 -19.90 17.57
CA SER A 97 -13.10 -20.38 18.23
C SER A 97 -14.31 -20.36 17.28
N SER A 98 -15.33 -21.17 17.57
CA SER A 98 -16.51 -21.28 16.70
C SER A 98 -17.35 -20.01 16.59
N ASP A 99 -17.21 -19.10 17.56
CA ASP A 99 -17.85 -17.78 17.56
C ASP A 99 -16.97 -16.68 16.93
N GLY A 100 -15.74 -17.01 16.51
CA GLY A 100 -14.82 -16.04 15.91
C GLY A 100 -14.22 -15.02 16.88
N LEU A 101 -14.37 -15.22 18.20
CA LEU A 101 -13.95 -14.25 19.21
C LEU A 101 -12.60 -14.56 19.86
N THR A 102 -12.03 -15.75 19.64
CA THR A 102 -10.76 -16.16 20.26
C THR A 102 -9.84 -16.80 19.22
N TYR A 103 -8.64 -16.25 19.12
CA TYR A 103 -7.57 -16.72 18.23
C TYR A 103 -6.41 -17.22 19.07
N THR A 104 -6.22 -18.53 19.15
CA THR A 104 -5.13 -19.15 19.89
C THR A 104 -3.97 -19.45 18.94
N PHE A 105 -2.87 -18.71 19.07
CA PHE A 105 -1.66 -18.87 18.26
C PHE A 105 -0.65 -19.77 18.97
N THR A 106 -0.14 -20.78 18.24
CA THR A 106 1.08 -21.49 18.61
C THR A 106 2.26 -20.80 17.95
N LEU A 107 3.21 -20.32 18.74
CA LEU A 107 4.36 -19.55 18.27
C LEU A 107 5.56 -20.44 17.98
N ARG A 108 6.38 -19.98 17.04
CA ARG A 108 7.61 -20.68 16.67
C ARG A 108 8.67 -20.53 17.75
N GLN A 109 9.40 -21.63 17.98
CA GLN A 109 10.49 -21.66 18.95
C GLN A 109 11.83 -21.35 18.29
N GLY A 110 12.76 -20.83 19.09
CA GLY A 110 14.14 -20.58 18.65
C GLY A 110 14.32 -19.36 17.74
N VAL A 111 13.29 -18.54 17.57
CA VAL A 111 13.38 -17.25 16.87
C VAL A 111 13.96 -16.20 17.83
N THR A 112 14.84 -15.35 17.32
CA THR A 112 15.41 -14.21 18.05
C THR A 112 15.23 -12.93 17.25
N PHE A 113 14.99 -11.83 17.96
CA PHE A 113 15.12 -10.50 17.39
C PHE A 113 16.59 -10.18 17.06
N HIS A 114 16.82 -9.13 16.28
CA HIS A 114 18.16 -8.69 15.87
C HIS A 114 19.07 -8.32 17.05
N ASP A 115 18.51 -7.91 18.19
CA ASP A 115 19.24 -7.63 19.43
C ASP A 115 19.53 -8.88 20.29
N GLY A 116 19.10 -10.07 19.83
CA GLY A 116 19.25 -11.35 20.52
C GLY A 116 18.13 -11.65 21.53
N THR A 117 17.12 -10.79 21.68
CA THR A 117 15.94 -11.09 22.51
C THR A 117 15.21 -12.31 21.95
N PRO A 118 14.88 -13.34 22.76
CA PRO A 118 14.08 -14.46 22.30
C PRO A 118 12.64 -14.04 21.99
N PHE A 119 12.12 -14.43 20.84
CA PHE A 119 10.70 -14.23 20.49
C PHE A 119 9.81 -15.25 21.23
N ASN A 120 8.72 -14.76 21.83
CA ASN A 120 7.79 -15.57 22.61
C ASN A 120 6.41 -14.88 22.77
N ALA A 121 5.47 -15.51 23.47
CA ALA A 121 4.11 -15.01 23.66
C ALA A 121 4.04 -13.68 24.43
N THR A 122 4.97 -13.43 25.35
CA THR A 122 5.06 -12.13 26.05
C THR A 122 5.46 -11.02 25.08
N CYS A 123 6.30 -11.32 24.08
CA CYS A 123 6.66 -10.35 23.04
C CYS A 123 5.44 -9.93 22.22
N VAL A 124 4.58 -10.90 21.85
CA VAL A 124 3.32 -10.62 21.15
C VAL A 124 2.44 -9.70 22.00
N GLN A 125 2.19 -10.07 23.27
CA GLN A 125 1.39 -9.26 24.19
C GLN A 125 1.90 -7.81 24.31
N MET A 126 3.21 -7.63 24.50
CA MET A 126 3.77 -6.29 24.65
C MET A 126 3.69 -5.46 23.36
N ASN A 127 3.81 -6.06 22.18
CA ASN A 127 3.63 -5.36 20.90
C ASN A 127 2.17 -4.90 20.73
N PHE A 128 1.18 -5.77 21.01
CA PHE A 128 -0.24 -5.38 20.97
C PHE A 128 -0.57 -4.27 21.98
N TRP A 129 0.01 -4.33 23.19
CA TRP A 129 -0.13 -3.24 24.16
C TRP A 129 0.49 -1.94 23.68
N ARG A 130 1.69 -1.99 23.12
CA ARG A 130 2.39 -0.82 22.60
C ARG A 130 1.63 -0.18 21.44
N MET A 131 1.19 -1.00 20.48
CA MET A 131 0.41 -0.60 19.31
C MET A 131 -0.79 0.27 19.71
N LEU A 132 -1.63 -0.23 20.62
CA LEU A 132 -2.82 0.47 21.08
C LEU A 132 -2.53 1.69 21.96
N GLY A 133 -1.37 1.71 22.62
CA GLY A 133 -1.07 2.73 23.62
C GLY A 133 -0.48 4.02 23.10
N ARG A 134 -0.10 4.10 21.84
CA ARG A 134 0.81 5.15 21.38
C ARG A 134 0.19 6.13 20.40
N GLY A 135 -1.12 5.98 20.11
CA GLY A 135 -1.94 6.99 19.44
C GLY A 135 -1.30 7.66 18.23
N TRP A 136 -0.48 6.91 17.49
CA TRP A 136 0.60 7.35 16.62
C TRP A 136 0.22 8.56 15.77
N ASP A 137 0.69 9.73 16.22
CA ASP A 137 0.66 11.07 15.64
C ASP A 137 -0.46 11.38 14.62
N ASP A 138 -1.45 12.16 15.04
CA ASP A 138 -2.74 12.50 14.38
C ASP A 138 -3.91 11.53 14.63
N GLY A 139 -3.63 10.32 15.14
CA GLY A 139 -4.64 9.30 15.44
C GLY A 139 -4.98 8.36 14.27
N PHE A 140 -4.25 8.42 13.16
CA PHE A 140 -4.58 7.69 11.92
C PHE A 140 -3.41 6.88 11.32
N GLY A 141 -2.46 6.42 12.15
CA GLY A 141 -1.52 5.35 11.78
C GLY A 141 -2.23 4.01 11.52
N PRO A 142 -1.52 2.93 11.16
CA PRO A 142 -2.14 1.70 10.65
C PRO A 142 -2.93 0.92 11.71
N VAL A 143 -2.91 1.38 12.97
CA VAL A 143 -3.52 0.74 14.14
C VAL A 143 -5.05 0.64 14.06
N TRP A 144 -5.71 1.53 13.29
CA TRP A 144 -7.16 1.50 13.08
C TRP A 144 -7.65 0.15 12.56
N MET A 145 -6.81 -0.60 11.82
CA MET A 145 -7.16 -1.89 11.22
C MET A 145 -7.48 -2.98 12.25
N VAL A 146 -6.99 -2.84 13.49
CA VAL A 146 -7.08 -3.90 14.51
C VAL A 146 -7.51 -3.38 15.88
N ALA A 147 -7.51 -2.07 16.10
CA ALA A 147 -7.81 -1.51 17.42
C ALA A 147 -9.26 -1.75 17.87
N GLU A 148 -10.25 -1.40 17.05
CA GLU A 148 -11.67 -1.64 17.31
C GLU A 148 -12.03 -3.11 17.59
N PRO A 149 -11.63 -4.10 16.76
CA PRO A 149 -12.02 -5.49 16.97
C PRO A 149 -11.35 -6.12 18.19
N ILE A 150 -10.19 -5.65 18.65
CA ILE A 150 -9.56 -6.17 19.87
C ILE A 150 -10.47 -5.86 21.07
N LYS A 151 -10.72 -6.85 21.94
CA LYS A 151 -11.61 -6.71 23.08
C LYS A 151 -11.25 -5.50 23.96
N GLY A 152 -12.18 -4.56 24.10
CA GLY A 152 -11.99 -3.28 24.80
C GLY A 152 -11.05 -2.26 24.13
N GLY A 153 -10.55 -2.53 22.91
CA GLY A 153 -9.61 -1.68 22.18
C GLY A 153 -10.26 -0.41 21.60
N GLN A 154 -11.52 -0.48 21.14
CA GLN A 154 -12.29 0.68 20.66
C GLN A 154 -12.23 1.87 21.63
N ALA A 155 -12.40 1.64 22.94
CA ALA A 155 -12.39 2.71 23.92
C ALA A 155 -11.02 3.42 24.05
N VAL A 156 -9.94 2.73 23.69
CA VAL A 156 -8.60 3.32 23.65
C VAL A 156 -8.44 4.19 22.40
N GLU A 157 -8.87 3.68 21.25
CA GLU A 157 -8.84 4.39 19.96
C GLU A 157 -9.77 5.60 19.92
N ASP A 158 -11.02 5.46 20.36
CA ASP A 158 -11.99 6.56 20.48
C ASP A 158 -11.42 7.71 21.31
N ALA A 159 -10.65 7.39 22.36
CA ALA A 159 -10.05 8.42 23.19
C ALA A 159 -8.93 9.19 22.48
N VAL A 160 -8.23 8.56 21.53
CA VAL A 160 -7.28 9.25 20.64
C VAL A 160 -8.04 10.16 19.68
N PHE A 161 -9.10 9.66 19.03
CA PHE A 161 -9.89 10.43 18.08
C PHE A 161 -10.61 11.63 18.73
N GLU A 162 -11.25 11.42 19.89
CA GLU A 162 -12.07 12.44 20.56
C GLU A 162 -11.23 13.48 21.34
N TYR A 163 -10.17 13.03 22.02
CA TYR A 163 -9.40 13.89 22.95
C TYR A 163 -7.97 14.19 22.48
N GLY A 164 -7.53 13.55 21.40
CA GLY A 164 -6.16 13.62 20.90
C GLY A 164 -5.23 12.62 21.57
N ASP A 165 -4.14 12.31 20.88
CA ASP A 165 -3.04 11.55 21.44
C ASP A 165 -2.44 12.28 22.66
N LEU A 166 -1.87 11.50 23.58
CA LEU A 166 -1.31 11.96 24.86
C LEU A 166 -2.32 12.65 25.80
N SER A 167 -3.61 12.64 25.48
CA SER A 167 -4.65 13.15 26.36
C SER A 167 -4.74 12.31 27.65
N PRO A 168 -5.12 12.91 28.79
CA PRO A 168 -5.36 12.15 30.02
C PRO A 168 -6.40 11.02 29.85
N GLN A 169 -7.35 11.19 28.94
CA GLN A 169 -8.37 10.21 28.57
C GLN A 169 -7.75 9.02 27.86
N HIS A 170 -6.99 9.25 26.79
CA HIS A 170 -6.27 8.19 26.07
C HIS A 170 -5.33 7.43 27.02
N ILE A 171 -4.48 8.14 27.77
CA ILE A 171 -3.54 7.53 28.71
C ILE A 171 -4.27 6.70 29.77
N GLY A 172 -5.38 7.22 30.30
CA GLY A 172 -6.20 6.55 31.30
C GLY A 172 -6.84 5.27 30.76
N ASN A 173 -7.47 5.35 29.59
CA ASN A 173 -8.13 4.22 28.94
C ASN A 173 -7.13 3.13 28.58
N TRP A 174 -5.99 3.48 27.99
CA TRP A 174 -4.93 2.52 27.69
C TRP A 174 -4.36 1.86 28.95
N THR A 175 -4.09 2.64 30.01
CA THR A 175 -3.55 2.09 31.26
C THR A 175 -4.53 1.10 31.90
N GLU A 176 -5.82 1.43 31.92
CA GLU A 176 -6.88 0.55 32.44
C GLU A 176 -7.04 -0.70 31.58
N TRP A 177 -7.02 -0.54 30.26
CA TRP A 177 -7.09 -1.65 29.31
C TRP A 177 -5.89 -2.59 29.48
N GLN A 178 -4.66 -2.09 29.49
CA GLN A 178 -3.47 -2.91 29.74
C GLN A 178 -3.54 -3.66 31.08
N ALA A 179 -4.04 -3.03 32.14
CA ALA A 179 -4.06 -3.61 33.48
C ALA A 179 -5.16 -4.64 33.71
N ASN A 180 -6.29 -4.52 33.01
CA ASN A 180 -7.51 -5.28 33.32
C ASN A 180 -8.10 -6.05 32.12
N SER A 181 -7.61 -5.83 30.91
CA SER A 181 -8.08 -6.55 29.72
C SER A 181 -7.54 -7.97 29.68
N ASP A 182 -8.41 -8.91 29.32
CA ASP A 182 -8.08 -10.26 28.91
C ASP A 182 -7.94 -10.36 27.38
N ALA A 183 -7.81 -9.23 26.67
CA ALA A 183 -7.68 -9.22 25.20
C ALA A 183 -6.48 -9.99 24.67
N ILE A 184 -5.34 -9.96 25.36
CA ILE A 184 -4.14 -10.67 24.94
C ILE A 184 -3.64 -11.54 26.10
N VAL A 185 -3.88 -12.85 26.04
CA VAL A 185 -3.61 -13.79 27.13
C VAL A 185 -2.40 -14.66 26.79
N VAL A 186 -1.36 -14.58 27.63
CA VAL A 186 -0.19 -15.47 27.52
C VAL A 186 -0.49 -16.77 28.30
N ASN A 187 -0.78 -17.85 27.57
CA ASN A 187 -1.05 -19.17 28.17
C ASN A 187 0.23 -19.92 28.52
N SER A 188 1.27 -19.77 27.69
CA SER A 188 2.60 -20.34 27.91
C SER A 188 3.67 -19.51 27.19
N GLU A 189 4.94 -19.94 27.24
CA GLU A 189 6.03 -19.25 26.52
C GLU A 189 5.76 -19.13 25.01
N TYR A 190 5.11 -20.12 24.40
CA TYR A 190 4.87 -20.15 22.95
C TYR A 190 3.38 -20.30 22.59
N GLU A 191 2.48 -19.90 23.48
CA GLU A 191 1.04 -19.90 23.22
C GLU A 191 0.43 -18.60 23.73
N VAL A 192 -0.24 -17.88 22.82
CA VAL A 192 -0.93 -16.61 23.10
C VAL A 192 -2.33 -16.65 22.51
N GLU A 193 -3.31 -16.15 23.26
CA GLU A 193 -4.67 -15.92 22.78
C GLU A 193 -4.89 -14.43 22.53
N ILE A 194 -5.59 -14.13 21.43
CA ILE A 194 -6.13 -12.81 21.17
C ILE A 194 -7.66 -12.91 21.18
N HIS A 195 -8.31 -12.10 22.02
CA HIS A 195 -9.76 -12.04 22.15
C HIS A 195 -10.29 -10.79 21.45
N LEU A 196 -11.33 -10.97 20.64
CA LEU A 196 -12.01 -9.90 19.94
C LEU A 196 -13.32 -9.54 20.63
N GLU A 197 -13.77 -8.29 20.46
CA GLU A 197 -15.06 -7.79 20.94
C GLU A 197 -16.23 -8.36 20.10
N TYR A 198 -15.99 -8.56 18.81
CA TYR A 198 -16.91 -9.12 17.83
C TYR A 198 -16.15 -9.98 16.81
N ALA A 199 -16.87 -10.83 16.08
CA ALA A 199 -16.25 -11.62 15.02
C ALA A 199 -15.79 -10.68 13.91
N PHE A 200 -14.50 -10.72 13.55
CA PHE A 200 -13.93 -9.84 12.54
C PHE A 200 -13.26 -10.69 11.47
N ALA A 201 -13.95 -10.86 10.34
CA ALA A 201 -13.49 -11.70 9.24
C ALA A 201 -12.06 -11.36 8.78
N PRO A 202 -11.66 -10.08 8.67
CA PRO A 202 -10.31 -9.73 8.22
C PRO A 202 -9.24 -9.69 9.32
N PHE A 203 -9.46 -10.25 10.53
CA PHE A 203 -8.45 -10.17 11.60
C PHE A 203 -7.06 -10.73 11.22
N ILE A 204 -6.98 -11.95 10.66
CA ILE A 204 -5.70 -12.54 10.21
C ILE A 204 -5.10 -11.75 9.04
N PRO A 205 -5.87 -11.39 7.99
CA PRO A 205 -5.39 -10.47 6.96
C PRO A 205 -4.81 -9.16 7.52
N ALA A 206 -5.50 -8.48 8.43
CA ALA A 206 -5.06 -7.19 8.97
C ALA A 206 -3.72 -7.30 9.72
N ILE A 207 -3.55 -8.30 10.59
CA ILE A 207 -2.27 -8.51 11.32
C ILE A 207 -1.15 -9.10 10.45
N THR A 208 -1.41 -9.35 9.17
CA THR A 208 -0.38 -9.74 8.19
C THR A 208 0.31 -8.52 7.57
N TYR A 209 -0.27 -7.33 7.71
CA TYR A 209 0.38 -6.07 7.34
C TYR A 209 1.37 -5.59 8.42
N ALA A 210 2.12 -4.53 8.14
CA ALA A 210 3.12 -3.95 9.05
C ALA A 210 2.59 -3.68 10.47
N VAL A 211 1.31 -3.33 10.63
CA VAL A 211 0.67 -3.14 11.94
C VAL A 211 0.78 -4.36 12.87
N GLY A 212 0.83 -5.58 12.31
CA GLY A 212 0.98 -6.81 13.07
C GLY A 212 2.43 -7.26 13.26
N ALA A 213 3.40 -6.44 12.84
CA ALA A 213 4.81 -6.80 12.84
C ALA A 213 5.42 -6.69 14.25
N MET A 214 6.33 -7.61 14.58
CA MET A 214 6.89 -7.71 15.92
C MET A 214 8.16 -6.88 16.05
N ILE A 215 8.16 -5.92 16.98
CA ILE A 215 9.34 -5.16 17.41
C ILE A 215 9.93 -5.82 18.66
N SER A 216 11.26 -5.85 18.79
CA SER A 216 11.91 -6.35 20.01
C SER A 216 11.43 -5.59 21.25
N PRO A 217 10.85 -6.28 22.26
CA PRO A 217 10.48 -5.64 23.51
C PRO A 217 11.66 -5.10 24.29
N THR A 218 12.83 -5.74 24.26
CA THR A 218 14.02 -5.18 24.91
C THR A 218 14.40 -3.86 24.27
N TYR A 219 14.32 -3.79 22.93
CA TYR A 219 14.67 -2.61 22.17
C TYR A 219 13.69 -1.46 22.43
N PHE A 220 12.38 -1.66 22.19
CA PHE A 220 11.44 -0.56 22.42
C PHE A 220 11.34 -0.18 23.89
N MET A 221 11.62 -1.07 24.85
CA MET A 221 11.67 -0.70 26.27
C MET A 221 12.87 0.18 26.62
N ALA A 222 13.98 0.05 25.89
CA ALA A 222 15.11 0.96 25.99
C ALA A 222 14.88 2.30 25.27
N HIS A 223 13.98 2.31 24.27
CA HIS A 223 13.71 3.41 23.36
C HIS A 223 12.26 3.90 23.46
N GLY A 224 11.91 4.46 24.63
CA GLY A 224 10.61 5.07 24.90
C GLY A 224 9.56 4.19 25.58
N GLY A 225 9.74 2.87 25.64
CA GLY A 225 8.80 1.96 26.29
C GLY A 225 7.46 1.80 25.57
N MET A 226 6.52 1.14 26.25
CA MET A 226 5.17 0.90 25.73
C MET A 226 4.23 2.10 25.92
N SER A 227 4.61 3.07 26.77
CA SER A 227 3.66 4.07 27.26
C SER A 227 3.33 5.14 26.22
N PRO A 228 2.08 5.64 26.18
CA PRO A 228 1.68 6.75 25.32
C PRO A 228 2.60 7.97 25.48
N VAL A 229 2.98 8.30 26.71
CA VAL A 229 3.62 9.59 27.05
C VAL A 229 5.09 9.71 26.67
N SER A 230 5.64 8.75 25.93
CA SER A 230 7.05 8.77 25.57
C SER A 230 7.34 9.82 24.52
N THR A 231 8.31 10.69 24.82
CA THR A 231 8.90 11.65 23.87
C THR A 231 10.19 11.13 23.23
N ASP A 232 10.49 9.85 23.43
CA ASP A 232 11.56 9.15 22.72
C ASP A 232 10.99 8.61 21.40
N PHE A 233 11.56 9.11 20.32
CA PHE A 233 11.20 8.84 18.92
C PHE A 233 12.28 8.02 18.22
N THR A 234 13.18 7.34 18.95
CA THR A 234 14.24 6.54 18.30
C THR A 234 13.68 5.54 17.29
N LEU A 235 12.53 4.92 17.58
CA LEU A 235 11.89 3.94 16.69
C LEU A 235 11.33 4.57 15.41
N ASP A 236 11.14 5.89 15.36
CA ASP A 236 10.77 6.58 14.13
C ASP A 236 11.88 6.47 13.07
N ALA A 237 13.14 6.23 13.48
CA ALA A 237 14.31 6.21 12.61
C ALA A 237 15.24 5.00 12.81
N GLU A 238 14.86 4.03 13.64
CA GLU A 238 15.65 2.81 13.89
C GLU A 238 14.73 1.59 13.96
N MET A 239 15.28 0.41 13.63
CA MET A 239 14.50 -0.82 13.55
C MET A 239 15.16 -1.96 14.30
N CYS A 240 14.33 -2.82 14.92
CA CYS A 240 14.79 -4.05 15.56
C CYS A 240 13.69 -5.12 15.50
N GLY A 241 13.76 -5.96 14.46
CA GLY A 241 12.78 -7.01 14.16
C GLY A 241 13.37 -8.41 14.24
N THR A 242 12.77 -9.36 13.54
CA THR A 242 13.22 -10.77 13.44
C THR A 242 13.61 -11.18 12.02
N GLY A 243 13.41 -10.28 11.06
CA GLY A 243 13.46 -10.55 9.63
C GLY A 243 14.85 -10.85 9.06
N PRO A 244 14.90 -11.15 7.75
CA PRO A 244 16.11 -11.52 7.03
C PRO A 244 17.14 -10.40 6.90
N TYR A 245 16.76 -9.15 7.12
CA TYR A 245 17.67 -8.00 7.08
C TYR A 245 17.61 -7.21 8.38
N ILE A 246 18.72 -6.54 8.69
CA ILE A 246 18.93 -5.70 9.86
C ILE A 246 19.14 -4.28 9.37
N PHE A 247 18.53 -3.32 10.06
CA PHE A 247 18.78 -1.90 9.82
C PHE A 247 20.24 -1.54 10.04
N ASP A 248 20.83 -0.81 9.09
CA ASP A 248 22.22 -0.33 9.18
C ASP A 248 22.27 1.20 9.31
N GLU A 249 21.75 1.93 8.33
CA GLU A 249 21.81 3.39 8.30
C GLU A 249 20.60 3.98 7.59
N TRP A 250 20.13 5.13 8.08
CA TRP A 250 19.25 6.02 7.33
C TRP A 250 19.83 7.43 7.31
N ILE A 251 20.14 7.93 6.13
CA ILE A 251 20.51 9.32 5.88
C ILE A 251 19.33 9.99 5.21
N ASP A 252 18.71 10.89 5.96
CA ASP A 252 17.58 11.68 5.50
C ASP A 252 17.82 12.29 4.11
N ASN A 253 16.81 12.18 3.25
CA ASN A 253 16.81 12.65 1.87
C ASN A 253 17.93 12.14 0.94
N ASP A 254 18.67 11.09 1.33
CA ASP A 254 19.70 10.47 0.48
C ASP A 254 19.44 8.97 0.32
N ARG A 255 19.56 8.19 1.41
CA ARG A 255 19.46 6.73 1.34
C ARG A 255 19.09 6.06 2.66
N LEU A 256 18.51 4.87 2.56
CA LEU A 256 18.32 3.90 3.64
C LEU A 256 19.03 2.60 3.28
N THR A 257 19.73 2.00 4.24
CA THR A 257 20.50 0.76 4.05
C THR A 257 20.10 -0.28 5.09
N ILE A 258 19.86 -1.50 4.61
CA ILE A 258 19.68 -2.71 5.41
C ILE A 258 20.69 -3.78 4.98
N VAL A 259 21.17 -4.57 5.93
CA VAL A 259 22.19 -5.61 5.72
C VAL A 259 21.69 -6.98 6.12
N LEU A 260 22.22 -8.03 5.50
CA LEU A 260 21.78 -9.41 5.72
C LEU A 260 21.91 -9.81 7.20
N ASN A 261 20.84 -10.36 7.76
CA ASN A 261 20.88 -11.11 9.01
C ASN A 261 21.49 -12.49 8.76
N GLU A 262 22.81 -12.63 8.97
CA GLU A 262 23.53 -13.90 8.79
C GLU A 262 23.00 -15.05 9.67
N ASN A 263 22.20 -14.74 10.71
CA ASN A 263 21.60 -15.72 11.61
C ASN A 263 20.08 -15.86 11.41
N TYR A 264 19.57 -15.49 10.23
CA TYR A 264 18.13 -15.53 9.96
C TYR A 264 17.55 -16.93 10.12
N TRP A 265 16.51 -17.03 10.96
CA TRP A 265 15.98 -18.30 11.46
C TRP A 265 15.33 -19.17 10.37
N ARG A 266 14.92 -18.58 9.23
CA ARG A 266 14.34 -19.32 8.08
C ARG A 266 15.34 -19.73 7.00
N GLU A 267 16.64 -19.49 7.17
CA GLU A 267 17.62 -19.74 6.11
C GLU A 267 17.49 -21.15 5.50
N ALA A 268 17.44 -22.18 6.35
CA ALA A 268 17.40 -23.57 5.90
C ALA A 268 16.10 -23.91 5.16
N ASP A 269 14.96 -23.36 5.60
CA ASP A 269 13.65 -23.59 5.01
C ASP A 269 13.51 -22.86 3.66
N ALA A 270 13.89 -21.57 3.62
CA ALA A 270 13.89 -20.77 2.39
C ALA A 270 14.78 -21.38 1.29
N LYS A 271 15.96 -21.91 1.66
CA LYS A 271 16.86 -22.57 0.69
C LYS A 271 16.33 -23.87 0.10
N THR A 272 15.23 -24.44 0.61
CA THR A 272 14.60 -25.61 0.01
C THR A 272 13.91 -25.29 -1.31
N THR A 273 13.33 -24.09 -1.43
CA THR A 273 12.61 -23.60 -2.61
C THR A 273 13.40 -22.54 -3.38
N HIS A 274 14.26 -21.79 -2.69
CA HIS A 274 15.07 -20.69 -3.24
C HIS A 274 16.54 -20.91 -2.90
N PRO A 275 17.29 -21.71 -3.69
CA PRO A 275 18.66 -22.12 -3.34
C PRO A 275 19.66 -20.98 -3.14
N PHE A 276 19.39 -19.81 -3.71
CA PHE A 276 20.20 -18.60 -3.60
C PHE A 276 19.67 -17.59 -2.58
N ALA A 277 18.67 -17.97 -1.77
CA ALA A 277 18.15 -17.09 -0.73
C ALA A 277 19.23 -16.69 0.28
N GLY A 278 19.22 -15.42 0.69
CA GLY A 278 20.24 -14.85 1.57
C GLY A 278 21.63 -14.68 0.94
N THR A 279 21.71 -14.57 -0.39
CA THR A 279 22.97 -14.22 -1.08
C THR A 279 23.20 -12.71 -1.14
N ILE A 280 22.13 -11.91 -1.23
CA ILE A 280 22.23 -10.45 -1.16
C ILE A 280 22.63 -10.02 0.24
N THR A 281 23.77 -9.33 0.35
CA THR A 281 24.36 -8.94 1.63
C THR A 281 23.95 -7.55 2.11
N GLN A 282 23.54 -6.68 1.18
CA GLN A 282 23.13 -5.31 1.47
C GLN A 282 22.11 -4.83 0.43
N ILE A 283 21.09 -4.12 0.90
CA ILE A 283 20.12 -3.40 0.07
C ILE A 283 20.18 -1.93 0.42
N THR A 284 20.27 -1.09 -0.60
CA THR A 284 20.25 0.36 -0.47
C THR A 284 19.07 0.93 -1.23
N TRP A 285 18.17 1.57 -0.51
CA TRP A 285 17.13 2.43 -1.05
C TRP A 285 17.70 3.83 -1.21
N LYS A 286 17.71 4.35 -2.43
CA LYS A 286 18.31 5.65 -2.74
C LYS A 286 17.27 6.57 -3.36
N LYS A 287 17.09 7.75 -2.78
CA LYS A 287 16.18 8.77 -3.30
C LYS A 287 16.79 9.43 -4.54
N ASP A 288 16.07 9.38 -5.65
CA ASP A 288 16.35 10.14 -6.86
C ASP A 288 15.03 10.52 -7.53
N ILE A 289 14.69 11.81 -7.49
CA ILE A 289 13.43 12.32 -8.04
C ILE A 289 13.50 12.59 -9.55
N ASP A 290 14.69 12.53 -10.18
CA ASP A 290 14.82 12.70 -11.63
C ASP A 290 14.72 11.34 -12.33
N ILE A 291 13.60 11.10 -12.99
CA ILE A 291 13.36 9.87 -13.75
C ILE A 291 14.46 9.61 -14.79
N ASN A 292 15.00 10.63 -15.46
CA ASN A 292 16.04 10.43 -16.46
C ASN A 292 17.34 9.93 -15.83
N SER A 293 17.66 10.42 -14.63
CA SER A 293 18.82 9.96 -13.86
C SER A 293 18.67 8.48 -13.49
N ARG A 294 17.53 8.09 -12.91
CA ARG A 294 17.24 6.70 -12.53
C ARG A 294 17.30 5.74 -13.71
N MET A 295 16.66 6.11 -14.82
CA MET A 295 16.67 5.32 -16.05
C MET A 295 18.10 5.10 -16.57
N LEU A 296 18.93 6.14 -16.60
CA LEU A 296 20.31 6.04 -17.06
C LEU A 296 21.19 5.22 -16.11
N ASN A 297 20.98 5.35 -14.79
CA ASN A 297 21.71 4.59 -13.78
C ASN A 297 21.43 3.09 -13.90
N LEU A 298 20.16 2.71 -14.09
CA LEU A 298 19.78 1.31 -14.29
C LEU A 298 20.43 0.75 -15.56
N GLN A 299 20.33 1.48 -16.68
CA GLN A 299 20.93 1.04 -17.95
C GLN A 299 22.46 0.93 -17.90
N ALA A 300 23.12 1.69 -17.03
CA ALA A 300 24.55 1.65 -16.82
C ALA A 300 25.00 0.59 -15.80
N GLY A 301 24.06 -0.09 -15.12
CA GLY A 301 24.34 -1.00 -14.01
C GLY A 301 24.86 -0.29 -12.75
N VAL A 302 24.52 0.99 -12.59
CA VAL A 302 24.79 1.77 -11.37
C VAL A 302 23.73 1.51 -10.31
N SER A 303 22.47 1.31 -10.72
CA SER A 303 21.38 0.81 -9.89
C SER A 303 20.87 -0.53 -10.42
N ASP A 304 20.23 -1.31 -9.56
CA ASP A 304 19.73 -2.66 -9.86
C ASP A 304 18.22 -2.67 -10.11
N TYR A 305 17.51 -1.67 -9.59
CA TYR A 305 16.09 -1.42 -9.79
C TYR A 305 15.85 0.08 -10.02
N CYS A 306 14.84 0.37 -10.83
CA CYS A 306 14.36 1.72 -11.06
C CYS A 306 12.84 1.74 -10.85
N ASP A 307 12.36 2.62 -9.98
CA ASP A 307 10.95 3.00 -9.94
C ASP A 307 10.61 3.78 -11.22
N TRP A 308 10.35 3.01 -12.28
CA TRP A 308 10.12 3.50 -13.63
C TRP A 308 8.63 3.79 -13.79
N MET A 309 8.28 5.01 -14.17
CA MET A 309 6.88 5.40 -14.25
C MET A 309 6.21 4.89 -15.54
N ALA A 310 4.93 4.52 -15.44
CA ALA A 310 4.14 4.07 -16.59
C ALA A 310 4.11 5.11 -17.74
N THR A 311 4.22 6.40 -17.42
CA THR A 311 4.35 7.52 -18.36
C THR A 311 5.47 7.36 -19.38
N ASN A 312 6.53 6.64 -19.00
CA ASN A 312 7.72 6.41 -19.81
C ASN A 312 7.90 4.93 -20.20
N ALA A 313 6.83 4.13 -20.12
CA ALA A 313 6.93 2.69 -20.38
C ALA A 313 7.41 2.36 -21.80
N TYR A 314 7.06 3.16 -22.80
CA TYR A 314 7.47 2.93 -24.20
C TYR A 314 8.96 3.15 -24.47
N ASP A 315 9.71 3.77 -23.53
CA ASP A 315 11.16 3.92 -23.64
C ASP A 315 11.91 2.59 -23.46
N ILE A 316 11.30 1.64 -22.74
CA ILE A 316 11.89 0.33 -22.41
C ILE A 316 11.10 -0.86 -22.93
N TYR A 317 9.90 -0.66 -23.45
CA TYR A 317 9.02 -1.76 -23.79
C TYR A 317 8.08 -1.44 -24.97
N ASN A 318 7.72 -2.47 -25.75
CA ASN A 318 6.69 -2.39 -26.79
C ASN A 318 5.60 -3.45 -26.57
N ASN A 319 4.34 -3.00 -26.45
CA ASN A 319 3.13 -3.79 -26.12
C ASN A 319 2.65 -4.80 -27.18
N VAL A 320 3.58 -5.33 -27.98
CA VAL A 320 3.31 -6.31 -29.05
C VAL A 320 4.12 -7.60 -28.84
N THR A 321 5.11 -7.61 -27.95
CA THR A 321 6.10 -8.70 -27.87
C THR A 321 6.12 -9.36 -26.49
N THR A 322 5.46 -10.51 -26.37
CA THR A 322 5.55 -11.38 -25.18
C THR A 322 6.70 -12.36 -25.35
N ARG A 323 7.56 -12.53 -24.32
CA ARG A 323 8.33 -13.78 -24.18
C ARG A 323 7.34 -14.86 -23.76
N GLY A 324 7.47 -16.07 -24.29
CA GLY A 324 6.59 -17.20 -23.97
C GLY A 324 6.70 -17.72 -22.52
N ASP A 325 7.28 -16.94 -21.61
CA ASP A 325 7.44 -17.17 -20.18
C ASP A 325 6.55 -16.24 -19.31
N GLY A 326 5.77 -15.35 -19.93
CA GLY A 326 4.91 -14.39 -19.21
C GLY A 326 5.57 -13.04 -18.93
N THR A 327 6.83 -12.83 -19.33
CA THR A 327 7.48 -11.51 -19.29
C THR A 327 7.33 -10.78 -20.62
N LEU A 328 7.30 -9.45 -20.57
CA LEU A 328 7.30 -8.63 -21.79
C LEU A 328 8.73 -8.40 -22.25
N GLN A 329 8.95 -8.42 -23.57
CA GLN A 329 10.30 -8.21 -24.10
C GLN A 329 10.69 -6.74 -23.96
N SER A 330 11.66 -6.45 -23.09
CA SER A 330 12.29 -5.14 -23.07
C SER A 330 12.94 -4.81 -24.42
N LEU A 331 12.86 -3.55 -24.83
CA LEU A 331 13.61 -2.98 -25.95
C LEU A 331 15.10 -2.89 -25.65
N ASN A 332 15.49 -2.88 -24.37
CA ASN A 332 16.87 -2.85 -23.92
C ASN A 332 17.26 -4.21 -23.32
N PRO A 333 18.29 -4.90 -23.85
CA PRO A 333 18.70 -6.21 -23.34
C PRO A 333 19.23 -6.18 -21.89
N GLU A 334 19.63 -5.02 -21.37
CA GLU A 334 20.18 -4.87 -20.02
C GLU A 334 19.10 -4.71 -18.94
N VAL A 335 17.80 -4.69 -19.29
CA VAL A 335 16.71 -4.53 -18.34
C VAL A 335 15.61 -5.59 -18.55
N LYS A 336 14.90 -5.90 -17.46
CA LYS A 336 13.70 -6.74 -17.45
C LYS A 336 12.50 -5.90 -17.02
N VAL A 337 11.34 -6.22 -17.59
CA VAL A 337 10.08 -5.52 -17.34
C VAL A 337 8.97 -6.54 -17.12
N TRP A 338 8.22 -6.39 -16.03
CA TRP A 338 7.00 -7.14 -15.76
C TRP A 338 5.84 -6.16 -15.73
N THR A 339 4.77 -6.51 -16.41
CA THR A 339 3.52 -5.77 -16.32
C THR A 339 2.35 -6.62 -16.81
N GLY A 340 1.14 -6.19 -16.43
CA GLY A 340 -0.13 -6.76 -16.86
C GLY A 340 -0.82 -7.60 -15.79
N MET A 341 -0.17 -7.86 -14.66
CA MET A 341 -0.84 -8.47 -13.51
C MET A 341 -1.65 -7.41 -12.76
N PRO A 342 -2.96 -7.63 -12.48
CA PRO A 342 -3.75 -6.70 -11.69
C PRO A 342 -3.19 -6.55 -10.28
N ASN A 343 -3.04 -5.32 -9.80
CA ASN A 343 -2.83 -5.04 -8.38
C ASN A 343 -4.08 -4.38 -7.80
N TYR A 344 -4.09 -4.15 -6.49
CA TYR A 344 -5.25 -3.53 -5.82
C TYR A 344 -5.04 -2.04 -5.52
N ASN A 345 -4.09 -1.40 -6.20
CA ASN A 345 -3.84 0.02 -5.99
C ASN A 345 -4.97 0.82 -6.63
N VAL A 346 -5.58 1.73 -5.87
CA VAL A 346 -6.59 2.67 -6.37
C VAL A 346 -6.05 4.08 -6.34
N MET A 347 -6.17 4.79 -7.46
CA MET A 347 -5.60 6.13 -7.67
C MET A 347 -6.73 7.12 -7.88
N PHE A 348 -6.70 8.26 -7.19
CA PHE A 348 -7.83 9.18 -7.14
C PHE A 348 -7.39 10.64 -6.90
N LEU A 349 -8.26 11.59 -7.25
CA LEU A 349 -8.18 12.96 -6.75
C LEU A 349 -9.22 13.15 -5.65
N GLY A 350 -8.76 13.62 -4.49
CA GLY A 350 -9.60 13.99 -3.36
C GLY A 350 -9.92 15.48 -3.37
N PHE A 351 -11.16 15.80 -3.02
CA PHE A 351 -11.63 17.16 -2.75
C PHE A 351 -11.67 17.44 -1.26
N ASN A 352 -10.95 18.45 -0.80
CA ASN A 352 -11.09 18.90 0.57
C ASN A 352 -12.32 19.80 0.68
N MET A 353 -13.34 19.33 1.37
CA MET A 353 -14.63 19.97 1.63
C MET A 353 -14.70 20.60 3.02
N ASN A 354 -13.62 20.56 3.81
CA ASN A 354 -13.59 21.28 5.10
C ASN A 354 -13.60 22.79 4.87
N ASP A 355 -14.35 23.51 5.71
CA ASP A 355 -14.22 24.95 5.86
C ASP A 355 -12.76 25.34 6.12
N TYR A 356 -12.34 26.50 5.61
CA TYR A 356 -10.96 26.94 5.75
C TYR A 356 -10.85 28.43 6.09
N LEU A 357 -9.68 28.85 6.60
CA LEU A 357 -9.38 30.24 6.90
C LEU A 357 -8.91 30.97 5.64
N ASN A 358 -9.64 31.99 5.21
CA ASN A 358 -9.19 32.85 4.12
C ASN A 358 -8.05 33.80 4.55
N TYR A 359 -7.49 34.56 3.62
CA TYR A 359 -6.39 35.52 3.86
C TYR A 359 -6.72 36.63 4.89
N SER A 360 -8.01 36.81 5.19
CA SER A 360 -8.49 37.74 6.23
C SER A 360 -8.73 37.05 7.58
N ASN A 361 -8.23 35.82 7.76
CA ASN A 361 -8.41 34.97 8.94
C ASN A 361 -9.87 34.76 9.32
N THR A 362 -10.76 34.68 8.33
CA THR A 362 -12.18 34.36 8.52
C THR A 362 -12.43 32.97 7.97
N ILE A 363 -13.17 32.16 8.74
CA ILE A 363 -13.63 30.85 8.27
C ILE A 363 -14.63 31.09 7.15
N VAL A 364 -14.40 30.47 6.00
CA VAL A 364 -15.28 30.54 4.84
C VAL A 364 -15.53 29.14 4.31
N GLU A 365 -16.68 29.02 3.66
CA GLU A 365 -17.12 27.79 3.01
C GLU A 365 -16.13 27.40 1.92
N ASN A 366 -15.89 26.09 1.85
CA ASN A 366 -15.06 25.52 0.83
C ASN A 366 -15.92 25.22 -0.41
N PRO A 367 -15.53 25.68 -1.60
CA PRO A 367 -16.26 25.40 -2.84
C PRO A 367 -16.60 23.94 -3.09
N PHE A 368 -15.76 23.02 -2.64
CA PHE A 368 -15.90 21.61 -2.97
C PHE A 368 -16.97 20.93 -2.11
N GLN A 369 -17.58 21.62 -1.14
CA GLN A 369 -18.81 21.16 -0.48
C GLN A 369 -19.98 21.03 -1.47
N ASP A 370 -19.96 21.86 -2.53
CA ASP A 370 -20.95 21.87 -3.59
C ASP A 370 -20.80 20.64 -4.51
N TRP A 371 -21.86 19.83 -4.57
CA TRP A 371 -21.90 18.62 -5.39
C TRP A 371 -21.89 18.92 -6.88
N GLU A 372 -22.50 20.02 -7.33
CA GLU A 372 -22.56 20.41 -8.73
C GLU A 372 -21.15 20.73 -9.23
N LEU A 373 -20.33 21.42 -8.43
CA LEU A 373 -18.92 21.68 -8.78
C LEU A 373 -18.13 20.37 -8.91
N ARG A 374 -18.21 19.47 -7.92
CA ARG A 374 -17.49 18.18 -8.01
C ARG A 374 -17.95 17.36 -9.22
N THR A 375 -19.23 17.42 -9.55
CA THR A 375 -19.83 16.72 -10.70
C THR A 375 -19.41 17.33 -12.03
N ALA A 376 -19.33 18.66 -12.12
CA ALA A 376 -18.76 19.34 -13.27
C ALA A 376 -17.31 18.89 -13.51
N MET A 377 -16.51 18.79 -12.45
CA MET A 377 -15.11 18.35 -12.52
C MET A 377 -14.98 16.88 -12.93
N SER A 378 -15.82 15.98 -12.39
CA SER A 378 -15.82 14.57 -12.79
C SER A 378 -16.20 14.40 -14.25
N TYR A 379 -17.23 15.09 -14.76
CA TYR A 379 -17.59 15.01 -16.18
C TYR A 379 -16.57 15.64 -17.12
N ALA A 380 -15.82 16.67 -16.69
CA ALA A 380 -14.84 17.30 -17.57
C ALA A 380 -13.50 16.57 -17.62
N PHE A 381 -13.20 15.72 -16.63
CA PHE A 381 -11.93 15.01 -16.54
C PHE A 381 -11.77 13.99 -17.69
N ASP A 382 -10.62 14.00 -18.37
CA ASP A 382 -10.34 13.14 -19.51
C ASP A 382 -9.75 11.79 -19.06
N TYR A 383 -10.64 10.86 -18.69
CA TYR A 383 -10.27 9.51 -18.24
C TYR A 383 -9.59 8.68 -19.33
N ASP A 384 -9.98 8.86 -20.60
CA ASP A 384 -9.34 8.16 -21.71
C ASP A 384 -7.90 8.65 -21.89
N ALA A 385 -7.64 9.95 -21.85
CA ALA A 385 -6.29 10.48 -21.90
C ALA A 385 -5.44 10.04 -20.70
N LEU A 386 -6.04 9.95 -19.50
CA LEU A 386 -5.37 9.40 -18.33
C LEU A 386 -4.90 7.95 -18.60
N ILE A 387 -5.78 7.07 -19.07
CA ILE A 387 -5.42 5.66 -19.28
C ILE A 387 -4.49 5.49 -20.49
N ASP A 388 -4.84 6.06 -21.63
CA ASP A 388 -4.16 5.80 -22.90
C ASP A 388 -2.86 6.60 -23.05
N ASN A 389 -2.84 7.86 -22.61
CA ASN A 389 -1.71 8.76 -22.86
C ASN A 389 -0.80 8.93 -21.64
N VAL A 390 -1.36 9.01 -20.42
CA VAL A 390 -0.56 9.13 -19.19
C VAL A 390 -0.08 7.76 -18.73
N MET A 391 -0.98 6.79 -18.64
CA MET A 391 -0.64 5.44 -18.17
C MET A 391 -0.18 4.49 -19.28
N ASN A 392 -0.23 4.89 -20.55
CA ASN A 392 0.17 4.07 -21.71
C ASN A 392 -0.57 2.71 -21.78
N GLY A 393 -1.81 2.65 -21.27
CA GLY A 393 -2.62 1.44 -21.14
C GLY A 393 -2.21 0.51 -19.99
N ILE A 394 -1.31 0.94 -19.10
CA ILE A 394 -0.80 0.20 -17.93
C ILE A 394 -1.60 0.63 -16.68
N ALA A 395 -2.92 0.62 -16.83
CA ALA A 395 -3.88 0.91 -15.79
C ALA A 395 -5.28 0.49 -16.28
N THR A 396 -6.21 0.29 -15.36
CA THR A 396 -7.62 0.08 -15.71
C THR A 396 -8.48 1.21 -15.14
N PRO A 397 -9.56 1.62 -15.84
CA PRO A 397 -10.52 2.58 -15.30
C PRO A 397 -11.06 2.15 -13.93
N LEU A 398 -11.30 3.14 -13.05
CA LEU A 398 -11.79 2.90 -11.69
C LEU A 398 -13.13 3.61 -11.48
N ALA A 399 -14.08 2.94 -10.83
CA ALA A 399 -15.41 3.50 -10.54
C ALA A 399 -15.68 3.70 -9.04
N GLY A 400 -14.79 3.24 -8.15
CA GLY A 400 -15.01 3.31 -6.71
C GLY A 400 -13.78 2.89 -5.92
N CYS A 401 -13.88 2.84 -4.59
CA CYS A 401 -12.74 2.52 -3.75
C CYS A 401 -12.36 1.03 -3.76
N ILE A 402 -13.26 0.10 -4.08
CA ILE A 402 -12.95 -1.34 -4.09
C ILE A 402 -12.48 -1.77 -5.49
N PRO A 403 -11.20 -2.14 -5.67
CA PRO A 403 -10.64 -2.50 -6.97
C PRO A 403 -11.17 -3.84 -7.49
N ALA A 404 -11.07 -4.03 -8.80
CA ALA A 404 -11.40 -5.29 -9.46
C ALA A 404 -10.49 -6.42 -8.95
N GLY A 405 -11.08 -7.61 -8.77
CA GLY A 405 -10.39 -8.79 -8.26
C GLY A 405 -10.42 -8.94 -6.74
N LEU A 406 -11.00 -7.99 -6.00
CA LEU A 406 -11.43 -8.18 -4.61
C LEU A 406 -12.92 -8.52 -4.54
N MET A 407 -13.29 -9.21 -3.46
CA MET A 407 -14.68 -9.33 -3.03
C MET A 407 -15.31 -7.92 -2.93
N GLY A 408 -16.62 -7.80 -3.10
CA GLY A 408 -17.33 -6.52 -2.96
C GLY A 408 -17.12 -5.51 -4.09
N HIS A 409 -16.24 -5.78 -5.07
CA HIS A 409 -16.18 -4.99 -6.29
C HIS A 409 -17.51 -5.05 -7.05
N ASN A 410 -17.95 -3.91 -7.60
CA ASN A 410 -19.20 -3.81 -8.33
C ASN A 410 -18.95 -3.54 -9.83
N ASP A 411 -18.96 -4.60 -10.66
CA ASP A 411 -18.82 -4.49 -12.12
C ASP A 411 -19.95 -3.68 -12.79
N ALA A 412 -21.08 -3.47 -12.10
CA ALA A 412 -22.19 -2.67 -12.61
C ALA A 412 -21.98 -1.16 -12.39
N LEU A 413 -21.05 -0.78 -11.50
CA LEU A 413 -20.66 0.60 -11.29
C LEU A 413 -19.68 1.01 -12.39
N LEU A 414 -20.15 1.83 -13.33
CA LEU A 414 -19.34 2.27 -14.46
C LEU A 414 -18.49 3.49 -14.07
N PRO A 415 -17.23 3.57 -14.50
CA PRO A 415 -16.43 4.78 -14.38
C PRO A 415 -17.13 5.97 -15.06
N TYR A 416 -16.84 7.18 -14.59
CA TYR A 416 -17.21 8.39 -15.32
C TYR A 416 -16.52 8.41 -16.69
N GLU A 417 -17.22 8.98 -17.67
CA GLU A 417 -16.67 9.28 -19.00
C GLU A 417 -16.70 10.80 -19.21
N GLN A 418 -15.79 11.32 -20.02
CA GLN A 418 -15.74 12.74 -20.29
C GLN A 418 -16.99 13.20 -21.07
N ASP A 419 -17.74 14.14 -20.49
CA ASP A 419 -18.83 14.86 -21.14
C ASP A 419 -18.78 16.35 -20.77
N LEU A 420 -18.13 17.15 -21.64
CA LEU A 420 -18.04 18.60 -21.45
C LEU A 420 -19.41 19.30 -21.46
N THR A 421 -20.44 18.71 -22.07
CA THR A 421 -21.78 19.31 -22.08
C THR A 421 -22.41 19.20 -20.70
N GLU A 422 -22.38 18.02 -20.10
CA GLU A 422 -22.86 17.81 -18.73
C GLU A 422 -21.99 18.60 -17.73
N ALA A 423 -20.67 18.65 -17.94
CA ALA A 423 -19.78 19.44 -17.10
C ALA A 423 -20.17 20.93 -17.06
N VAL A 424 -20.47 21.54 -18.21
CA VAL A 424 -20.91 22.94 -18.29
C VAL A 424 -22.29 23.14 -17.65
N ILE A 425 -23.20 22.16 -17.75
CA ILE A 425 -24.51 22.22 -17.08
C ILE A 425 -24.31 22.29 -15.56
N HIS A 426 -23.55 21.36 -15.00
CA HIS A 426 -23.28 21.30 -13.57
C HIS A 426 -22.49 22.53 -13.08
N TRP A 427 -21.53 23.02 -13.86
CA TRP A 427 -20.83 24.27 -13.57
C TRP A 427 -21.79 25.46 -13.43
N ASN A 428 -22.73 25.61 -14.37
CA ASN A 428 -23.71 26.70 -14.33
C ASN A 428 -24.65 26.56 -13.13
N LEU A 429 -25.05 25.34 -12.77
CA LEU A 429 -25.85 25.09 -11.56
C LEU A 429 -25.10 25.52 -10.29
N ALA A 430 -23.79 25.22 -10.20
CA ALA A 430 -22.95 25.68 -9.09
C ALA A 430 -22.83 27.21 -9.06
N MET A 431 -22.67 27.85 -10.23
CA MET A 431 -22.61 29.32 -10.35
C MET A 431 -23.91 29.99 -9.91
N ASP A 432 -25.06 29.46 -10.33
CA ASP A 432 -26.41 29.88 -9.90
C ASP A 432 -26.62 29.69 -8.39
N ALA A 433 -26.01 28.64 -7.81
CA ALA A 433 -26.05 28.36 -6.37
C ALA A 433 -25.15 29.27 -5.53
N GLY A 434 -24.31 30.10 -6.17
CA GLY A 434 -23.47 31.10 -5.49
C GLY A 434 -21.98 30.79 -5.49
N LEU A 435 -21.51 29.83 -6.30
CA LEU A 435 -20.09 29.47 -6.40
C LEU A 435 -19.17 30.68 -6.64
N ASN A 436 -19.61 31.66 -7.44
CA ASN A 436 -18.83 32.87 -7.69
C ASN A 436 -18.54 33.70 -6.41
N ASP A 437 -19.47 33.74 -5.47
CA ASP A 437 -19.27 34.46 -4.20
C ASP A 437 -18.30 33.69 -3.30
N ILE A 438 -18.38 32.35 -3.32
CA ILE A 438 -17.41 31.47 -2.65
C ILE A 438 -16.01 31.71 -3.23
N TRP A 439 -15.84 31.73 -4.56
CA TRP A 439 -14.60 32.08 -5.26
C TRP A 439 -14.03 33.44 -4.90
N THR A 440 -14.89 34.44 -4.77
CA THR A 440 -14.48 35.76 -4.32
C THR A 440 -13.86 35.71 -2.92
N ASN A 441 -14.46 34.95 -2.00
CA ASN A 441 -13.94 34.75 -0.65
C ASN A 441 -12.65 33.90 -0.64
N ASN A 442 -12.48 33.03 -1.64
CA ASN A 442 -11.33 32.19 -1.91
C ASN A 442 -10.20 32.88 -2.72
N SER A 443 -10.34 34.17 -3.04
CA SER A 443 -9.37 34.91 -3.87
C SER A 443 -9.18 34.35 -5.29
N PHE A 444 -10.16 33.61 -5.81
CA PHE A 444 -10.18 33.05 -7.16
C PHE A 444 -8.98 32.14 -7.49
N GLN A 445 -8.52 31.35 -6.52
CA GLN A 445 -7.43 30.36 -6.72
C GLN A 445 -7.93 28.94 -6.53
N VAL A 446 -7.57 28.06 -7.46
CA VAL A 446 -7.76 26.61 -7.39
C VAL A 446 -6.40 25.95 -7.53
N ASN A 447 -5.93 25.33 -6.46
CA ASN A 447 -4.61 24.69 -6.44
C ASN A 447 -4.79 23.16 -6.42
N ILE A 448 -4.08 22.45 -7.29
CA ILE A 448 -4.10 21.00 -7.40
C ILE A 448 -2.73 20.48 -6.99
N TYR A 449 -2.68 19.54 -6.06
CA TYR A 449 -1.42 19.08 -5.46
C TYR A 449 -1.13 17.62 -5.77
N TYR A 450 0.14 17.33 -6.02
CA TYR A 450 0.69 15.98 -6.13
C TYR A 450 2.03 15.90 -5.40
N ASN A 451 2.56 14.70 -5.19
CA ASN A 451 3.91 14.54 -4.67
C ASN A 451 4.95 14.62 -5.80
N GLU A 452 6.03 15.37 -5.59
CA GLU A 452 7.07 15.58 -6.59
C GLU A 452 7.79 14.27 -6.99
N GLY A 453 8.30 14.23 -8.22
CA GLY A 453 8.91 13.03 -8.81
C GLY A 453 7.91 12.03 -9.40
N ASN A 454 6.59 12.23 -9.20
CA ASN A 454 5.55 11.38 -9.77
C ASN A 454 4.91 12.01 -11.02
N ASP A 455 5.49 11.71 -12.18
CA ASP A 455 5.05 12.25 -13.47
C ASP A 455 3.62 11.85 -13.84
N ALA A 456 3.17 10.66 -13.42
CA ALA A 456 1.80 10.22 -13.66
C ALA A 456 0.79 11.09 -12.90
N ARG A 457 1.05 11.38 -11.62
CA ARG A 457 0.20 12.26 -10.80
C ARG A 457 0.28 13.72 -11.28
N GLU A 458 1.45 14.18 -11.74
CA GLU A 458 1.59 15.51 -12.35
C GLU A 458 0.72 15.64 -13.59
N ALA A 459 0.91 14.73 -14.56
CA ALA A 459 0.18 14.74 -15.82
C ALA A 459 -1.34 14.63 -15.59
N SER A 460 -1.76 13.78 -14.65
CA SER A 460 -3.18 13.66 -14.30
C SER A 460 -3.73 14.92 -13.63
N SER A 461 -2.95 15.59 -12.79
CA SER A 461 -3.34 16.87 -12.19
C SER A 461 -3.46 17.97 -13.25
N LEU A 462 -2.61 17.95 -14.27
CA LEU A 462 -2.68 18.84 -15.42
C LEU A 462 -3.92 18.56 -16.30
N LEU A 463 -4.36 17.31 -16.42
CA LEU A 463 -5.64 16.98 -17.08
C LEU A 463 -6.83 17.62 -16.35
N LEU A 464 -6.85 17.59 -15.00
CA LEU A 464 -7.90 18.27 -14.24
C LEU A 464 -7.84 19.80 -14.40
N LYS A 465 -6.64 20.37 -14.45
CA LYS A 465 -6.47 21.79 -14.78
C LYS A 465 -7.05 22.12 -16.16
N GLN A 466 -6.70 21.32 -17.17
CA GLN A 466 -7.21 21.49 -18.53
C GLN A 466 -8.75 21.39 -18.56
N ALA A 467 -9.32 20.40 -17.87
CA ALA A 467 -10.77 20.20 -17.78
C ALA A 467 -11.51 21.46 -17.26
N LEU A 468 -11.00 22.08 -16.19
CA LEU A 468 -11.56 23.33 -15.67
C LEU A 468 -11.40 24.51 -16.64
N GLU A 469 -10.25 24.63 -17.30
CA GLU A 469 -10.01 25.66 -18.32
C GLU A 469 -10.96 25.49 -19.53
N GLU A 470 -11.28 24.26 -19.91
CA GLU A 470 -12.23 23.94 -20.99
C GLU A 470 -13.67 24.30 -20.60
N ILE A 471 -14.10 23.99 -19.37
CA ILE A 471 -15.41 24.45 -18.84
C ILE A 471 -15.51 25.98 -18.92
N ILE A 472 -14.50 26.70 -18.43
CA ILE A 472 -14.52 28.18 -18.39
C ILE A 472 -14.46 28.78 -19.80
N ALA A 473 -13.78 28.13 -20.74
CA ALA A 473 -13.67 28.61 -22.12
C ALA A 473 -14.94 28.34 -22.95
N ASP A 474 -15.84 27.45 -22.50
CA ASP A 474 -17.06 27.13 -23.24
C ASP A 474 -18.03 28.33 -23.27
N PRO A 475 -18.54 28.74 -24.44
CA PRO A 475 -19.46 29.88 -24.56
C PRO A 475 -20.80 29.73 -23.84
N ALA A 476 -21.21 28.52 -23.46
CA ALA A 476 -22.41 28.24 -22.69
C ALA A 476 -22.15 28.26 -21.17
N SER A 477 -20.90 28.38 -20.75
CA SER A 477 -20.49 28.46 -19.35
C SER A 477 -20.72 29.85 -18.77
N GLU A 478 -21.10 29.90 -17.50
CA GLU A 478 -21.15 31.14 -16.73
C GLU A 478 -19.75 31.57 -16.29
N ASP A 479 -19.35 32.76 -16.73
CA ASP A 479 -18.06 33.34 -16.41
C ASP A 479 -17.96 33.69 -14.91
N PRO A 480 -16.88 33.27 -14.22
CA PRO A 480 -16.48 33.86 -12.96
C PRO A 480 -16.35 35.39 -13.06
N SER A 481 -16.81 36.10 -12.04
CA SER A 481 -16.73 37.57 -11.98
C SER A 481 -15.29 38.12 -12.04
N THR A 482 -14.31 37.28 -11.69
CA THR A 482 -12.87 37.48 -11.91
C THR A 482 -12.28 36.17 -12.39
N ALA A 483 -11.33 36.23 -13.33
CA ALA A 483 -10.67 35.04 -13.86
C ALA A 483 -10.09 34.16 -12.73
N LEU A 484 -10.44 32.88 -12.73
CA LEU A 484 -9.86 31.89 -11.84
C LEU A 484 -8.41 31.63 -12.23
N THR A 485 -7.55 31.49 -11.23
CA THR A 485 -6.18 30.98 -11.40
C THR A 485 -6.17 29.52 -10.99
N ILE A 486 -5.73 28.65 -11.89
CA ILE A 486 -5.68 27.20 -11.67
C ILE A 486 -4.24 26.75 -11.81
N ASP A 487 -3.66 26.27 -10.71
CA ASP A 487 -2.24 25.92 -10.63
C ASP A 487 -2.04 24.50 -10.11
N VAL A 488 -1.00 23.83 -10.61
CA VAL A 488 -0.59 22.49 -10.20
C VAL A 488 0.74 22.60 -9.46
N TYR A 489 0.83 22.00 -8.27
CA TYR A 489 1.99 22.09 -7.38
C TYR A 489 2.47 20.70 -6.94
N GLY A 490 3.77 20.45 -7.13
CA GLY A 490 4.47 19.31 -6.54
C GLY A 490 4.97 19.64 -5.13
N LEU A 491 4.84 18.70 -4.20
CA LEU A 491 5.40 18.78 -2.84
C LEU A 491 6.25 17.55 -2.53
N GLU A 492 7.31 17.73 -1.74
CA GLU A 492 8.09 16.62 -1.15
C GLU A 492 7.16 15.67 -0.35
N TRP A 493 7.39 14.35 -0.40
CA TRP A 493 6.44 13.34 0.09
C TRP A 493 6.02 13.51 1.56
N ALA A 494 6.97 13.70 2.48
CA ALA A 494 6.63 13.89 3.89
C ALA A 494 5.87 15.21 4.10
N SER A 495 6.28 16.28 3.41
CA SER A 495 5.52 17.55 3.43
C SER A 495 4.12 17.41 2.82
N TYR A 496 3.97 16.61 1.77
CA TYR A 496 2.71 16.38 1.08
C TYR A 496 1.73 15.67 2.02
N LEU A 497 2.14 14.55 2.62
CA LEU A 497 1.32 13.79 3.57
C LEU A 497 0.95 14.63 4.79
N TYR A 498 1.90 15.40 5.34
CA TYR A 498 1.62 16.33 6.42
C TYR A 498 0.50 17.32 6.07
N GLN A 499 0.52 17.91 4.87
CA GLN A 499 -0.50 18.89 4.45
C GLN A 499 -1.86 18.23 4.15
N VAL A 500 -1.87 17.00 3.62
CA VAL A 500 -3.11 16.20 3.45
C VAL A 500 -3.75 15.90 4.81
N ARG A 501 -2.98 15.39 5.78
CA ARG A 501 -3.46 15.09 7.14
C ARG A 501 -3.98 16.33 7.85
N ASN A 502 -3.30 17.46 7.67
CA ASN A 502 -3.69 18.75 8.25
C ASN A 502 -4.76 19.50 7.45
N ARG A 503 -5.37 18.86 6.43
CA ARG A 503 -6.51 19.39 5.66
C ARG A 503 -6.20 20.72 4.96
N GLN A 504 -4.96 20.88 4.50
CA GLN A 504 -4.48 22.13 3.91
C GLN A 504 -4.58 22.15 2.39
N LEU A 505 -4.70 20.99 1.76
CA LEU A 505 -4.72 20.86 0.31
C LEU A 505 -6.17 20.90 -0.21
N PRO A 506 -6.56 21.86 -1.06
CA PRO A 506 -7.91 21.93 -1.67
C PRO A 506 -8.22 20.72 -2.56
N ILE A 507 -7.31 20.36 -3.47
CA ILE A 507 -7.39 19.16 -4.31
C ILE A 507 -6.06 18.45 -4.25
N PHE A 508 -6.08 17.13 -4.06
CA PHE A 508 -4.86 16.34 -3.95
C PHE A 508 -4.98 15.03 -4.72
N PHE A 509 -3.98 14.70 -5.56
CA PHE A 509 -3.89 13.40 -6.25
C PHE A 509 -3.14 12.42 -5.35
N LEU A 510 -3.81 11.36 -4.93
CA LEU A 510 -3.20 10.32 -4.09
C LEU A 510 -3.60 8.90 -4.56
N GLY A 511 -3.09 7.90 -3.86
CA GLY A 511 -3.48 6.52 -4.06
C GLY A 511 -3.58 5.77 -2.75
N TRP A 512 -4.23 4.62 -2.80
CA TRP A 512 -4.29 3.65 -1.73
C TRP A 512 -3.77 2.32 -2.24
N MET A 513 -2.87 1.71 -1.47
CA MET A 513 -2.31 0.38 -1.72
C MET A 513 -2.96 -0.60 -0.75
N PRO A 514 -3.05 -1.90 -1.09
CA PRO A 514 -3.63 -2.90 -0.21
C PRO A 514 -2.80 -3.10 1.06
N ASP A 515 -3.41 -2.89 2.23
CA ASP A 515 -2.86 -3.38 3.50
C ASP A 515 -3.24 -4.85 3.70
N TYR A 516 -4.50 -5.19 3.41
CA TYR A 516 -5.04 -6.56 3.42
C TYR A 516 -6.14 -6.75 2.37
N ALA A 517 -6.24 -7.97 1.82
CA ALA A 517 -7.19 -8.30 0.74
C ALA A 517 -8.63 -8.50 1.24
N HIS A 518 -9.28 -7.43 1.70
CA HIS A 518 -10.68 -7.44 2.13
C HIS A 518 -11.35 -6.10 1.80
N PRO A 519 -12.66 -6.06 1.48
CA PRO A 519 -13.35 -4.81 1.15
C PRO A 519 -13.26 -3.74 2.24
N ASP A 520 -13.25 -4.15 3.51
CA ASP A 520 -13.06 -3.28 4.68
C ASP A 520 -11.80 -2.39 4.56
N ASN A 521 -10.69 -2.91 4.00
CA ASN A 521 -9.45 -2.15 3.79
C ASN A 521 -9.57 -1.02 2.75
N TYR A 522 -10.69 -0.97 2.01
CA TYR A 522 -10.97 0.06 1.00
C TYR A 522 -12.20 0.87 1.37
N ALA A 523 -13.23 0.24 1.91
CA ALA A 523 -14.43 0.94 2.29
C ALA A 523 -14.16 1.83 3.53
N ALA A 524 -13.54 1.28 4.59
CA ALA A 524 -13.35 2.04 5.83
C ALA A 524 -12.49 3.31 5.62
N PRO A 525 -11.33 3.28 4.94
CA PRO A 525 -10.52 4.48 4.73
C PRO A 525 -11.20 5.56 3.89
N PHE A 526 -12.16 5.21 3.04
CA PHE A 526 -12.78 6.14 2.08
C PHE A 526 -14.17 6.63 2.48
N VAL A 527 -14.90 5.91 3.33
CA VAL A 527 -16.30 6.25 3.64
C VAL A 527 -16.66 6.28 5.12
N LYS A 528 -15.93 5.58 5.99
CA LYS A 528 -16.20 5.58 7.43
C LYS A 528 -15.87 6.94 8.03
N SER A 529 -16.69 7.48 8.93
CA SER A 529 -16.48 8.80 9.54
C SER A 529 -15.12 8.97 10.22
N THR A 530 -14.61 7.89 10.83
CA THR A 530 -13.27 7.81 11.44
C THR A 530 -12.18 7.31 10.50
N GLY A 531 -12.51 7.08 9.22
CA GLY A 531 -11.59 6.62 8.19
C GLY A 531 -10.61 7.69 7.72
N THR A 532 -9.56 7.23 7.06
CA THR A 532 -8.43 8.04 6.57
C THR A 532 -8.82 9.30 5.81
N TYR A 533 -9.72 9.19 4.81
CA TYR A 533 -10.06 10.29 3.92
C TYR A 533 -11.30 11.09 4.33
N PRO A 534 -12.41 10.48 4.81
CA PRO A 534 -13.60 11.21 5.25
C PRO A 534 -13.30 12.36 6.20
N TYR A 535 -12.47 12.12 7.21
CA TYR A 535 -12.05 13.14 8.16
C TYR A 535 -11.14 14.22 7.53
N ARG A 536 -10.17 13.81 6.69
CA ARG A 536 -9.22 14.72 6.03
C ARG A 536 -9.91 15.62 5.00
N MET A 537 -10.96 15.12 4.36
CA MET A 537 -11.70 15.79 3.31
C MET A 537 -12.97 16.46 3.80
N GLY A 538 -13.44 16.21 5.03
CA GLY A 538 -14.70 16.80 5.49
C GLY A 538 -15.91 16.21 4.76
N LEU A 539 -15.91 14.89 4.57
CA LEU A 539 -17.04 14.18 3.95
C LEU A 539 -18.30 14.30 4.83
N GLU A 540 -18.13 14.26 6.15
CA GLU A 540 -19.21 14.56 7.08
C GLU A 540 -19.69 16.01 6.87
N GLY A 541 -21.00 16.16 6.62
CA GLY A 541 -21.62 17.46 6.37
C GLY A 541 -21.58 17.94 4.91
N SER A 542 -20.84 17.25 4.04
CA SER A 542 -20.87 17.53 2.60
C SER A 542 -22.21 17.13 1.96
N THR A 543 -22.55 17.78 0.84
CA THR A 543 -23.79 17.50 0.09
C THR A 543 -23.52 16.67 -1.16
N GLY A 544 -24.47 15.81 -1.51
CA GLY A 544 -24.57 15.05 -2.76
C GLY A 544 -25.71 15.56 -3.64
N GLU A 545 -26.14 14.73 -4.60
CA GLU A 545 -27.21 15.06 -5.56
C GLU A 545 -28.45 15.64 -4.87
N GLY A 546 -28.96 16.76 -5.39
CA GLY A 546 -30.15 17.42 -4.85
C GLY A 546 -29.99 18.01 -3.44
N GLY A 547 -28.75 18.17 -2.95
CA GLY A 547 -28.44 18.73 -1.64
C GLY A 547 -28.60 17.72 -0.49
N VAL A 548 -28.61 16.42 -0.78
CA VAL A 548 -28.66 15.37 0.25
C VAL A 548 -27.36 15.37 1.04
N VAL A 549 -27.43 15.47 2.37
CA VAL A 549 -26.24 15.46 3.23
C VAL A 549 -25.76 14.03 3.43
N TRP A 550 -24.45 13.82 3.43
CA TRP A 550 -23.82 12.53 3.71
C TRP A 550 -24.29 11.90 5.03
N ASP A 551 -24.85 10.69 4.98
CA ASP A 551 -25.33 9.94 6.14
C ASP A 551 -24.24 9.00 6.68
N HIS A 552 -23.30 9.58 7.43
CA HIS A 552 -22.19 8.81 8.01
C HIS A 552 -22.67 7.72 8.97
N VAL A 553 -23.77 7.92 9.71
CA VAL A 553 -24.29 6.93 10.67
C VAL A 553 -24.71 5.65 9.94
N LYS A 554 -25.39 5.81 8.80
CA LYS A 554 -25.79 4.69 7.95
C LYS A 554 -24.57 3.97 7.38
N VAL A 555 -23.61 4.70 6.83
CA VAL A 555 -22.43 4.11 6.18
C VAL A 555 -21.48 3.46 7.19
N ASP A 556 -21.25 4.07 8.36
CA ASP A 556 -20.46 3.48 9.45
C ASP A 556 -21.09 2.17 9.95
N GLY A 557 -22.43 2.13 10.04
CA GLY A 557 -23.17 0.92 10.36
C GLY A 557 -22.92 -0.20 9.34
N TRP A 558 -22.97 0.14 8.04
CA TRP A 558 -22.67 -0.81 6.97
C TRP A 558 -21.22 -1.31 7.00
N ILE A 559 -20.24 -0.46 7.30
CA ILE A 559 -18.84 -0.89 7.45
C ILE A 559 -18.73 -1.92 8.59
N SER A 560 -19.31 -1.60 9.75
CA SER A 560 -19.30 -2.50 10.91
C SER A 560 -19.99 -3.84 10.61
N ASP A 561 -21.16 -3.80 9.96
CA ASP A 561 -21.91 -5.00 9.59
C ASP A 561 -21.14 -5.83 8.55
N GLY A 562 -20.55 -5.19 7.53
CA GLY A 562 -19.81 -5.85 6.46
C GLY A 562 -18.51 -6.50 6.92
N ALA A 563 -17.86 -5.98 7.97
CA ALA A 563 -16.66 -6.58 8.55
C ALA A 563 -16.95 -7.77 9.50
N GLN A 564 -18.18 -7.82 10.04
CA GLN A 564 -18.67 -8.88 10.94
C GLN A 564 -19.40 -10.01 10.21
N GLU A 565 -19.89 -9.75 9.00
CA GLU A 565 -20.63 -10.73 8.21
C GLU A 565 -19.72 -11.87 7.72
N THR A 566 -20.20 -13.11 7.87
CA THR A 566 -19.46 -14.33 7.53
C THR A 566 -19.99 -15.00 6.26
N ASP A 567 -21.21 -14.65 5.82
CA ASP A 567 -21.72 -15.02 4.51
C ASP A 567 -21.21 -14.06 3.44
N ILE A 568 -20.41 -14.58 2.51
CA ILE A 568 -19.74 -13.78 1.47
C ILE A 568 -20.75 -12.99 0.64
N ALA A 569 -21.88 -13.58 0.25
CA ALA A 569 -22.85 -12.91 -0.61
C ALA A 569 -23.60 -11.78 0.13
N ALA A 570 -23.89 -11.96 1.42
CA ALA A 570 -24.46 -10.90 2.25
C ALA A 570 -23.47 -9.74 2.46
N ALA A 571 -22.20 -10.04 2.73
CA ALA A 571 -21.16 -9.03 2.85
C ALA A 571 -20.94 -8.27 1.53
N GLU A 572 -20.89 -8.96 0.38
CA GLU A 572 -20.80 -8.33 -0.95
C GLU A 572 -21.93 -7.34 -1.21
N ALA A 573 -23.17 -7.67 -0.80
CA ALA A 573 -24.30 -6.76 -0.96
C ALA A 573 -24.16 -5.48 -0.11
N ILE A 574 -23.65 -5.60 1.12
CA ILE A 574 -23.38 -4.43 1.99
C ILE A 574 -22.31 -3.52 1.37
N TYR A 575 -21.22 -4.08 0.85
CA TYR A 575 -20.16 -3.29 0.21
C TYR A 575 -20.62 -2.67 -1.12
N ALA A 576 -21.50 -3.34 -1.87
CA ALA A 576 -22.11 -2.74 -3.06
C ALA A 576 -22.97 -1.51 -2.70
N ASP A 577 -23.78 -1.59 -1.63
CA ASP A 577 -24.56 -0.44 -1.15
C ASP A 577 -23.65 0.75 -0.73
N ILE A 578 -22.50 0.47 -0.12
CA ILE A 578 -21.49 1.49 0.22
C ILE A 578 -20.89 2.14 -1.04
N LEU A 579 -20.51 1.33 -2.03
CA LEU A 579 -19.94 1.83 -3.29
C LEU A 579 -20.92 2.72 -4.04
N ASP A 580 -22.19 2.33 -4.10
CA ASP A 580 -23.24 3.12 -4.74
C ASP A 580 -23.43 4.46 -4.01
N GLU A 581 -23.40 4.48 -2.68
CA GLU A 581 -23.55 5.72 -1.91
C GLU A 581 -22.40 6.71 -2.18
N ILE A 582 -21.14 6.25 -2.10
CA ILE A 582 -19.99 7.14 -2.32
C ILE A 582 -19.83 7.58 -3.77
N TYR A 583 -20.19 6.71 -4.73
CA TYR A 583 -20.20 7.06 -6.15
C TYR A 583 -21.20 8.17 -6.44
N ASN A 584 -22.45 8.03 -5.97
CA ASN A 584 -23.49 9.04 -6.19
C ASN A 584 -23.20 10.36 -5.46
N HIS A 585 -22.52 10.29 -4.30
CA HIS A 585 -22.07 11.48 -3.58
C HIS A 585 -20.91 12.22 -4.29
N ASN A 586 -20.22 11.53 -5.21
CA ASN A 586 -19.15 12.07 -6.05
C ASN A 586 -18.10 12.85 -5.24
N ALA A 587 -17.60 12.22 -4.16
CA ALA A 587 -16.60 12.82 -3.27
C ALA A 587 -15.16 12.76 -3.81
N PHE A 588 -14.94 11.97 -4.86
CA PHE A 588 -13.64 11.69 -5.45
C PHE A 588 -13.77 11.66 -6.97
N ILE A 589 -12.70 12.08 -7.67
CA ILE A 589 -12.48 11.62 -9.04
C ILE A 589 -11.71 10.32 -8.95
N TRP A 590 -12.37 9.20 -9.22
CA TRP A 590 -11.74 7.88 -9.31
C TRP A 590 -10.90 7.80 -10.59
N GLY A 591 -9.58 7.85 -10.45
CA GLY A 591 -8.67 7.90 -11.60
C GLY A 591 -8.51 6.53 -12.25
N TYR A 592 -7.77 5.64 -11.59
CA TYR A 592 -7.46 4.33 -12.15
C TYR A 592 -7.08 3.30 -11.09
N GLN A 593 -7.23 2.03 -11.43
CA GLN A 593 -6.61 0.92 -10.73
C GLN A 593 -5.27 0.60 -11.39
N GLY A 594 -4.26 0.39 -10.55
CA GLY A 594 -2.92 0.03 -10.98
C GLY A 594 -2.87 -1.39 -11.56
N VAL A 595 -1.90 -1.61 -12.45
CA VAL A 595 -1.42 -2.94 -12.78
C VAL A 595 0.07 -2.99 -12.46
N GLU A 596 0.61 -4.18 -12.30
CA GLU A 596 2.04 -4.41 -12.10
C GLU A 596 2.85 -3.61 -13.13
N PHE A 597 3.90 -2.91 -12.68
CA PHE A 597 4.91 -2.34 -13.55
C PHE A 597 6.25 -2.33 -12.81
N HIS A 598 7.01 -3.42 -12.95
CA HIS A 598 8.28 -3.64 -12.27
C HIS A 598 9.44 -3.60 -13.26
N VAL A 599 10.51 -2.88 -12.94
CA VAL A 599 11.67 -2.70 -13.82
C VAL A 599 12.98 -2.88 -13.05
N GLU A 600 13.76 -3.88 -13.45
CA GLU A 600 15.06 -4.19 -12.83
C GLU A 600 16.13 -4.53 -13.88
N GLY A 601 17.39 -4.56 -13.46
CA GLY A 601 18.51 -4.93 -14.31
C GLY A 601 18.42 -6.39 -14.75
N ALA A 602 18.88 -6.71 -15.96
CA ALA A 602 18.80 -8.07 -16.49
C ALA A 602 19.65 -9.10 -15.71
N TRP A 603 20.48 -8.65 -14.77
CA TRP A 603 21.32 -9.46 -13.91
C TRP A 603 20.63 -9.80 -12.59
N MET A 604 19.51 -9.15 -12.28
CA MET A 604 18.71 -9.48 -11.11
C MET A 604 17.93 -10.75 -11.36
N GLU A 605 17.60 -11.49 -10.32
CA GLU A 605 16.68 -12.63 -10.35
C GLU A 605 15.96 -12.72 -8.99
N GLY A 606 14.80 -13.37 -8.97
CA GLY A 606 14.05 -13.64 -7.72
C GLY A 606 12.80 -12.79 -7.50
N TYR A 607 12.53 -11.81 -8.36
CA TYR A 607 11.25 -11.07 -8.33
C TYR A 607 10.07 -11.98 -8.67
N VAL A 608 9.03 -11.93 -7.84
CA VAL A 608 7.73 -12.56 -8.09
C VAL A 608 6.64 -11.63 -7.62
N PHE A 609 5.67 -11.37 -8.50
CA PHE A 609 4.53 -10.52 -8.20
C PHE A 609 3.59 -11.14 -7.16
N ASN A 610 3.27 -10.38 -6.12
CA ASN A 610 2.12 -10.60 -5.26
C ASN A 610 1.47 -9.23 -4.98
N PRO A 611 0.16 -9.04 -5.25
CA PRO A 611 -0.50 -7.75 -5.04
C PRO A 611 -0.59 -7.35 -3.55
N MET A 612 -0.31 -8.25 -2.61
CA MET A 612 -0.36 -8.03 -1.17
C MET A 612 1.02 -7.93 -0.50
N LYS A 613 2.10 -7.98 -1.29
CA LYS A 613 3.45 -7.93 -0.75
C LYS A 613 4.34 -7.03 -1.58
N ASP A 614 5.10 -6.22 -0.87
CA ASP A 614 6.28 -5.58 -1.41
C ASP A 614 7.41 -6.61 -1.64
N GLU A 615 8.50 -6.15 -2.25
CA GLU A 615 9.64 -6.98 -2.62
C GLU A 615 10.26 -7.67 -1.41
N TYR A 616 10.31 -9.00 -1.44
CA TYR A 616 10.97 -9.79 -0.40
C TYR A 616 12.41 -10.12 -0.81
N TYR A 617 13.35 -9.26 -0.42
CA TYR A 617 14.74 -9.28 -0.89
C TYR A 617 15.50 -10.57 -0.60
N TYR A 618 15.05 -11.32 0.39
CA TYR A 618 15.73 -12.54 0.78
C TYR A 618 15.73 -13.61 -0.33
N HIS A 619 14.79 -13.52 -1.29
CA HIS A 619 14.73 -14.40 -2.45
C HIS A 619 15.50 -13.89 -3.68
N TYR A 620 15.97 -12.64 -3.64
CA TYR A 620 16.71 -12.04 -4.74
C TYR A 620 18.16 -12.55 -4.79
N TYR A 621 18.74 -12.50 -5.99
CA TYR A 621 20.16 -12.76 -6.23
C TYR A 621 20.61 -12.13 -7.56
N LYS A 622 21.91 -11.84 -7.68
CA LYS A 622 22.51 -11.31 -8.92
C LYS A 622 23.26 -12.39 -9.68
N VAL A 623 23.12 -12.41 -11.01
CA VAL A 623 23.82 -13.33 -11.93
C VAL A 623 24.74 -12.60 -12.90
N VAL A 624 25.69 -13.32 -13.49
CA VAL A 624 26.51 -12.81 -14.60
C VAL A 624 25.74 -12.97 -15.91
N ILE A 625 25.55 -11.86 -16.65
CA ILE A 625 24.92 -11.84 -17.98
C ILE A 625 25.94 -12.13 -19.09
#